data_AF-A0A1W9UPU7-F1
#
_entry.id   AF-A0A1W9UPU7-F1
#
_cell.length_a   1.000
_cell.length_b   1.000
_cell.length_c   1.000
_cell.angle_alpha   90.00
_cell.angle_beta   90.00
_cell.angle_gamma   90.00
#
_symmetry.space_group_name_H-M   'P 1'
#
loop_
_entity.id
_entity.type
_entity.pdbx_description
1 polymer ?
#
loop_
_entity_poly.entity_id
_entity_poly.type
_entity_poly.pdbx_seq_one_letter_code
_entity_poly.pdbx_strand_id
1 'polypeptide(L)' 'MNGKSIMGILMLAAPQGTLIRVRTEGDDAAEAMSAIGQIINDKFGED' A
#
# COMPACT_ATOMS: atom_id res chain seq x y z
N MET A 1 -9.57 -6.45 2.79
CA MET A 1 -9.69 -5.07 2.27
C MET A 1 -9.05 -5.01 0.89
N ASN A 2 -9.54 -4.19 -0.02
CA ASN A 2 -8.97 -4.04 -1.36
C ASN A 2 -8.09 -2.78 -1.43
N GLY A 3 -6.78 -2.95 -1.65
CA GLY A 3 -5.83 -1.85 -1.81
C GLY A 3 -6.01 -1.01 -3.08
N LYS A 4 -6.89 -1.42 -4.01
CA LYS A 4 -7.28 -0.65 -5.19
C LYS A 4 -8.49 0.27 -4.93
N SER A 5 -9.11 0.19 -3.75
CA SER A 5 -10.27 1.01 -3.38
C SER A 5 -9.89 2.06 -2.35
N ILE A 6 -10.07 3.33 -2.72
CA ILE A 6 -9.82 4.47 -1.81
C ILE A 6 -10.67 4.37 -0.54
N MET A 7 -11.93 3.96 -0.66
CA MET A 7 -12.81 3.77 0.51
C MET A 7 -12.28 2.67 1.43
N GLY A 8 -11.78 1.57 0.86
CA GLY A 8 -11.17 0.50 1.63
C GLY A 8 -9.99 1.01 2.46
N ILE A 9 -9.06 1.72 1.81
CA ILE A 9 -7.88 2.29 2.47
C ILE A 9 -8.27 3.28 3.58
N LEU A 10 -9.23 4.18 3.33
CA LEU A 10 -9.69 5.13 4.35
C LEU A 10 -10.33 4.44 5.56
N MET A 11 -11.08 3.35 5.35
CA MET A 11 -11.65 2.54 6.43
C MET A 11 -10.60 1.76 7.22
N LEU A 12 -9.39 1.55 6.69
CA LEU A 12 -8.30 0.94 7.44
C LEU A 12 -7.91 1.81 8.64
N ALA A 13 -8.03 3.14 8.50
CA ALA A 13 -7.74 4.12 9.53
C ALA A 13 -6.43 3.81 10.28
N ALA A 14 -5.38 3.41 9.56
CA ALA A 14 -4.10 3.04 10.12
C ALA A 14 -3.24 4.30 10.37
N PRO A 15 -3.02 4.72 11.63
CA PRO A 15 -2.14 5.84 11.93
C PRO A 15 -0.67 5.49 11.64
N GLN A 16 0.18 6.51 11.59
CA GLN A 16 1.63 6.34 11.45
C GLN A 16 2.17 5.36 12.51
N GLY A 17 3.08 4.47 12.09
CA GLY A 17 3.66 3.45 12.97
C GLY A 17 2.85 2.15 13.05
N THR A 18 1.67 2.11 12.43
CA THR A 18 0.89 0.86 12.31
C THR A 18 1.60 -0.12 11.38
N LEU A 19 1.76 -1.37 11.81
CA LEU A 19 2.25 -2.45 10.95
C LEU A 19 1.12 -2.97 10.07
N ILE A 20 1.33 -2.94 8.75
CA ILE A 20 0.36 -3.40 7.74
C ILE A 20 1.00 -4.54 6.94
N ARG A 21 0.23 -5.59 6.67
CA ARG A 21 0.62 -6.66 5.74
C ARG A 21 -0.05 -6.45 4.39
N VAL A 22 0.77 -6.35 3.34
CA VAL A 22 0.31 -6.22 1.95
C VAL A 22 0.51 -7.55 1.23
N ARG A 23 -0.42 -7.87 0.32
CA ARG A 23 -0.36 -9.04 -0.57
C ARG A 23 -0.83 -8.62 -1.96
N THR A 24 -0.11 -9.08 -2.98
CA THR A 24 -0.46 -8.90 -4.39
C THR A 24 -0.59 -10.27 -5.06
N GLU A 25 -1.51 -10.38 -6.01
CA GLU A 25 -1.80 -11.60 -6.77
C GLU A 25 -2.21 -11.19 -8.20
N GLY A 26 -1.75 -11.94 -9.21
CA GLY A 26 -1.89 -11.61 -10.62
C GLY A 26 -0.56 -11.62 -11.38
N ASP A 27 -0.62 -11.43 -12.70
CA ASP A 27 0.57 -11.48 -13.57
C ASP A 27 1.54 -10.31 -13.30
N ASP A 28 1.02 -9.18 -12.82
CA ASP A 28 1.75 -7.96 -12.45
C ASP A 28 2.08 -7.90 -10.95
N ALA A 29 1.86 -8.98 -10.18
CA ALA A 29 1.93 -8.95 -8.71
C ALA A 29 3.29 -8.53 -8.16
N ALA A 30 4.38 -8.96 -8.81
CA ALA A 30 5.74 -8.64 -8.39
C ALA A 30 6.07 -7.15 -8.63
N GLU A 31 5.69 -6.64 -9.81
CA GLU A 31 5.87 -5.23 -10.18
C GLU A 31 5.03 -4.32 -9.28
N ALA A 32 3.78 -4.69 -9.03
CA ALA A 32 2.89 -3.97 -8.13
C ALA A 32 3.44 -3.93 -6.69
N MET A 33 3.96 -5.04 -6.18
CA MET A 33 4.58 -5.07 -4.85
C MET A 33 5.80 -4.15 -4.77
N SER A 34 6.65 -4.15 -5.80
CA SER A 34 7.82 -3.28 -5.88
C SER A 34 7.43 -1.80 -5.90
N ALA A 35 6.48 -1.42 -6.75
CA ALA A 35 6.01 -0.04 -6.88
C ALA A 35 5.35 0.48 -5.60
N ILE A 36 4.50 -0.35 -4.96
CA ILE A 36 3.89 0.00 -3.68
C ILE A 36 4.97 0.20 -2.61
N GLY A 37 5.97 -0.69 -2.54
CA GLY A 37 7.08 -0.57 -1.60
C GLY A 37 7.89 0.71 -1.80
N GLN A 38 8.19 1.08 -3.05
CA GLN A 38 8.89 2.33 -3.37
C GLN A 38 8.13 3.55 -2.87
N ILE A 39 6.84 3.67 -3.20
CA ILE A 39 6.03 4.83 -2.79
C ILE A 39 5.98 4.97 -1.26
N ILE A 40 5.87 3.85 -0.54
CA ILE A 40 5.86 3.86 0.94
C ILE A 40 7.23 4.29 1.50
N ASN A 41 8.32 3.78 0.94
CA ASN A 41 9.69 4.14 1.35
C ASN A 41 10.00 5.61 1.06
N ASP A 42 9.47 6.13 -0.04
CA ASP A 42 9.58 7.55 -0.43
C ASP A 42 8.57 8.42 0.34
N LYS A 43 7.92 7.90 1.39
CA LYS A 43 6.90 8.58 2.21
C LYS A 43 5.82 9.27 1.37
N PHE A 44 5.38 8.66 0.28
CA PHE A 44 4.41 9.24 -0.65
C PHE A 44 4.84 10.59 -1.27
N GLY A 45 6.15 10.91 -1.25
CA GLY A 45 6.71 12.16 -1.76
C GLY A 45 6.65 13.33 -0.77
N GLU A 46 6.43 13.06 0.52
CA GLU A 46 6.42 14.06 1.59
C GLU A 46 7.80 14.16 2.28
N ASP A 47 8.24 15.38 2.63
CA ASP A 47 9.50 15.65 3.34
C ASP A 47 9.45 15.22 4.83
#